data_AF-A0A224YBU7-F1
#
_entry.id   AF-A0A224YBU7-F1
#
_cell.length_a   1.000
_cell.length_b   1.000
_cell.length_c   1.000
_cell.angle_alpha   90.00
_cell.angle_beta   90.00
_cell.angle_gamma   90.00
#
_symmetry.space_group_name_H-M   'P 1'
#
loop_
_entity.id
_entity.type
_entity.pdbx_description
1 polymer ?
#
loop_
_entity_poly.entity_id
_entity_poly.type
_entity_poly.pdbx_seq_one_letter_code
_entity_poly.pdbx_strand_id
1 'polypeptide(L)'
;TKIGILGAVIPSTQYGSSPGPNVKFYDETESFKKEVVKLVNDSVNIIIAITHSGFDREKEIAENVKEIDILVGGHTNTFLYTGSGHPDENKPEGDYPYVVNRSDGSRALVVQDFCFGKFLGRLDVTFNSTGHVVGWGGNPIFLNASIPQDENITAALEPFKNNLTERMKEVLGSTRVLMEHKDDICRMQECNLGNLIADAYFEYYLNLNVT
;
A
#
# COMPACT_ATOMS: atom_id res chain seq x y z
N THR A 1 -6.37 -13.85 24.92
CA THR A 1 -5.59 -12.70 24.40
C THR A 1 -6.52 -11.82 23.60
N LYS A 2 -6.49 -10.50 23.83
CA LYS A 2 -7.19 -9.51 22.99
C LYS A 2 -6.16 -8.81 22.12
N ILE A 3 -6.50 -8.58 20.86
CA ILE A 3 -5.67 -7.83 19.91
C ILE A 3 -6.47 -6.61 19.48
N GLY A 4 -5.88 -5.42 19.63
CA GLY A 4 -6.42 -4.16 19.16
C GLY A 4 -5.93 -3.88 17.75
N ILE A 5 -6.80 -3.37 16.89
CA ILE A 5 -6.44 -2.94 15.54
C ILE A 5 -6.80 -1.48 15.39
N LEU A 6 -5.84 -0.67 14.96
CA LEU A 6 -5.99 0.75 14.67
C LEU A 6 -5.77 1.00 13.19
N GLY A 7 -6.55 1.91 12.60
CA GLY A 7 -6.45 2.27 11.19
C GLY A 7 -6.02 3.73 11.01
N ALA A 8 -5.16 4.01 10.04
CA ALA A 8 -4.89 5.38 9.58
C ALA A 8 -4.60 5.46 8.09
N VAL A 9 -4.73 6.66 7.55
CA VAL A 9 -4.45 6.99 6.15
C VAL A 9 -3.75 8.35 6.10
N ILE A 10 -2.81 8.52 5.16
CA ILE A 10 -1.97 9.70 5.06
C ILE A 10 -2.78 11.01 4.91
N PRO A 11 -2.41 12.10 5.63
CA PRO A 11 -3.08 13.40 5.51
C PRO A 11 -3.10 14.00 4.12
N SER A 12 -2.11 13.69 3.29
CA SER A 12 -2.05 14.16 1.90
C SER A 12 -3.21 13.66 1.05
N THR A 13 -3.99 12.66 1.50
CA THR A 13 -5.23 12.22 0.85
C THR A 13 -6.23 13.36 0.63
N GLN A 14 -6.20 14.40 1.47
CA GLN A 14 -6.99 15.62 1.28
C GLN A 14 -6.76 16.28 -0.09
N TYR A 15 -5.54 16.18 -0.63
CA TYR A 15 -5.12 16.82 -1.88
C TYR A 15 -4.81 15.80 -2.98
N GLY A 16 -4.44 14.57 -2.62
CA GLY A 16 -4.06 13.50 -3.55
C GLY A 16 -5.24 12.62 -4.00
N SER A 17 -6.47 12.91 -3.57
CA SER A 17 -7.67 12.15 -3.92
C SER A 17 -8.91 13.06 -3.91
N SER A 18 -10.10 12.48 -3.84
CA SER A 18 -11.38 13.21 -3.82
C SER A 18 -12.23 12.88 -2.58
N PRO A 19 -11.73 13.12 -1.35
CA PRO A 19 -12.46 12.79 -0.13
C PRO A 19 -13.66 13.71 0.16
N GLY A 20 -13.79 14.81 -0.58
CA GLY A 20 -14.84 15.81 -0.40
C GLY A 20 -14.56 16.79 0.76
N PRO A 21 -15.36 17.85 0.89
CA PRO A 21 -15.07 18.97 1.80
C PRO A 21 -15.30 18.66 3.28
N ASN A 22 -16.00 17.56 3.59
CA ASN A 22 -16.44 17.23 4.94
C ASN A 22 -15.54 16.20 5.65
N VAL A 23 -14.51 15.71 4.97
CA VAL A 23 -13.55 14.75 5.54
C VAL A 23 -12.27 15.49 5.89
N LYS A 24 -11.86 15.39 7.16
CA LYS A 24 -10.60 15.97 7.64
C LYS A 24 -9.62 14.86 7.97
N PHE A 25 -8.38 15.03 7.53
CA PHE A 25 -7.31 14.12 7.84
C PHE A 25 -6.40 14.75 8.90
N TYR A 26 -6.20 14.04 10.00
CA TYR A 26 -5.35 14.48 11.09
C TYR A 26 -4.02 13.73 11.04
N ASP A 27 -2.99 14.28 11.71
CA ASP A 27 -1.72 13.61 11.92
C ASP A 27 -1.92 12.21 12.53
N GLU A 28 -1.33 11.19 11.91
CA GLU A 28 -1.56 9.79 12.29
C GLU A 28 -0.96 9.47 13.65
N THR A 29 0.24 9.98 13.94
CA THR A 29 0.93 9.76 15.22
C THR A 29 0.10 10.32 16.37
N GLU A 30 -0.35 11.56 16.24
CA GLU A 30 -1.16 12.21 17.28
C GLU A 30 -2.55 11.58 17.43
N SER A 31 -3.12 11.07 16.34
CA SER A 31 -4.39 10.34 16.37
C SER A 31 -4.22 8.99 17.07
N PHE A 32 -3.16 8.24 16.76
CA PHE A 32 -2.87 6.98 17.42
C PHE A 32 -2.58 7.14 18.90
N LYS A 33 -1.78 8.12 19.32
CA LYS A 33 -1.54 8.41 20.75
C LYS A 33 -2.83 8.60 21.55
N LYS A 34 -3.87 9.17 20.94
CA LYS A 34 -5.18 9.34 21.60
C LYS A 34 -5.98 8.05 21.65
N GLU A 35 -5.98 7.26 20.58
CA GLU A 35 -6.78 6.05 20.46
C GLU A 35 -6.19 4.86 21.23
N VAL A 36 -4.86 4.73 21.31
CA VAL A 36 -4.21 3.65 22.07
C VAL A 36 -4.59 3.69 23.55
N VAL A 37 -4.85 4.87 24.13
CA VAL A 37 -5.29 5.01 25.53
C VAL A 37 -6.57 4.22 25.81
N LYS A 38 -7.52 4.19 24.87
CA LYS A 38 -8.76 3.40 25.04
C LYS A 38 -8.47 1.91 25.05
N LEU A 39 -7.64 1.43 24.11
CA LEU A 39 -7.26 0.02 24.02
C LEU A 39 -6.52 -0.44 25.28
N VAL A 40 -5.57 0.36 25.77
CA VAL A 40 -4.83 0.07 27.01
C VAL A 40 -5.78 0.01 28.22
N ASN A 41 -6.71 0.97 28.35
CA ASN A 41 -7.71 0.95 29.42
C ASN A 41 -8.63 -0.28 29.37
N ASP A 42 -8.89 -0.81 28.17
CA ASP A 42 -9.68 -2.03 27.95
C ASP A 42 -8.86 -3.33 28.14
N SER A 43 -7.64 -3.21 28.67
CA SER A 43 -6.68 -4.30 28.91
C SER A 43 -6.32 -5.04 27.62
N VAL A 44 -6.16 -4.31 26.52
CA VAL A 44 -5.59 -4.81 25.27
C VAL A 44 -4.08 -4.63 25.32
N ASN A 45 -3.37 -5.74 25.24
CA ASN A 45 -1.91 -5.77 25.44
C ASN A 45 -1.14 -6.04 24.14
N ILE A 46 -1.85 -6.23 23.02
CA ILE A 46 -1.25 -6.39 21.69
C ILE A 46 -1.99 -5.42 20.77
N ILE A 47 -1.28 -4.49 20.16
CA ILE A 47 -1.87 -3.48 19.27
C ILE A 47 -1.19 -3.52 17.91
N ILE A 48 -2.01 -3.66 16.87
CA ILE A 48 -1.60 -3.65 15.47
C ILE A 48 -2.15 -2.37 14.82
N ALA A 49 -1.28 -1.57 14.23
CA ALA A 49 -1.70 -0.49 13.35
C ALA A 49 -1.69 -0.97 11.90
N ILE A 50 -2.76 -0.67 11.16
CA ILE A 50 -2.88 -0.91 9.72
C ILE A 50 -2.99 0.45 9.05
N THR A 51 -2.01 0.80 8.21
CA THR A 51 -1.88 2.15 7.68
C THR A 51 -1.71 2.18 6.17
N HIS A 52 -2.00 3.34 5.60
CA HIS A 52 -1.60 3.70 4.25
C HIS A 52 -0.87 5.04 4.29
N SER A 53 0.30 5.05 4.95
CA SER A 53 1.04 6.28 5.29
C SER A 53 2.43 6.36 4.67
N GLY A 54 2.98 5.23 4.21
CA GLY A 54 4.29 5.18 3.58
C GLY A 54 5.39 4.82 4.55
N PHE A 55 6.37 4.05 4.08
CA PHE A 55 7.28 3.31 4.94
C PHE A 55 8.10 4.18 5.91
N ASP A 56 8.62 5.34 5.47
CA ASP A 56 9.37 6.24 6.36
C ASP A 56 8.50 6.82 7.47
N ARG A 57 7.28 7.23 7.11
CA ARG A 57 6.30 7.75 8.07
C ARG A 57 5.86 6.67 9.06
N GLU A 58 5.72 5.44 8.60
CA GLU A 58 5.34 4.30 9.42
C GLU A 58 6.44 3.92 10.43
N LYS A 59 7.72 4.00 10.05
CA LYS A 59 8.83 3.88 11.00
C LYS A 59 8.77 4.95 12.08
N GLU A 60 8.50 6.20 11.71
CA GLU A 60 8.34 7.32 12.65
C GLU A 60 7.16 7.09 13.62
N ILE A 61 5.99 6.68 13.11
CA ILE A 61 4.83 6.34 13.94
C ILE A 61 5.19 5.24 14.94
N ALA A 62 5.81 4.16 14.46
CA ALA A 62 6.23 3.06 15.31
C ALA A 62 7.28 3.49 16.35
N GLU A 63 8.15 4.46 16.06
CA GLU A 63 9.07 5.00 17.06
C GLU A 63 8.35 5.84 18.14
N ASN A 64 7.34 6.60 17.75
CA ASN A 64 6.68 7.60 18.61
C ASN A 64 5.43 7.11 19.35
N VAL A 65 4.83 6.00 18.93
CA VAL A 65 3.65 5.38 19.58
C VAL A 65 4.05 4.00 20.09
N LYS A 66 4.49 3.96 21.34
CA LYS A 66 5.17 2.81 21.94
C LYS A 66 4.24 1.62 22.19
N GLU A 67 2.94 1.89 22.31
CA GLU A 67 1.89 0.91 22.50
C GLU A 67 1.62 0.08 21.25
N ILE A 68 2.03 0.55 20.05
CA ILE A 68 1.90 -0.23 18.80
C ILE A 68 3.01 -1.29 18.76
N ASP A 69 2.65 -2.56 18.64
CA ASP A 69 3.60 -3.67 18.54
C ASP A 69 3.96 -3.99 17.08
N ILE A 70 2.96 -3.90 16.20
CA ILE A 70 3.09 -4.23 14.79
C ILE A 70 2.45 -3.10 13.98
N LEU A 71 3.12 -2.68 12.91
CA LEU A 71 2.58 -1.77 11.93
C LEU A 71 2.60 -2.45 10.54
N VAL A 72 1.41 -2.67 10.00
CA VAL A 72 1.17 -3.20 8.65
C VAL A 72 0.87 -2.02 7.73
N GLY A 73 1.81 -1.72 6.84
CA GLY A 73 1.84 -0.47 6.08
C GLY A 73 1.44 -0.60 4.61
N GLY A 74 1.55 0.53 3.90
CA GLY A 74 1.34 0.63 2.46
C GLY A 74 1.78 1.97 1.88
N HIS A 75 1.14 2.41 0.79
CA HIS A 75 1.39 3.67 0.09
C HIS A 75 2.67 3.74 -0.76
N THR A 76 3.83 3.43 -0.19
CA THR A 76 5.14 3.57 -0.86
C THR A 76 5.51 2.38 -1.74
N ASN A 77 4.69 1.33 -1.78
CA ASN A 77 4.95 0.06 -2.46
C ASN A 77 6.29 -0.56 -2.03
N THR A 78 6.68 -0.39 -0.76
CA THR A 78 8.00 -0.79 -0.29
C THR A 78 8.11 -2.32 -0.27
N PHE A 79 9.17 -2.85 -0.87
CA PHE A 79 9.44 -4.29 -0.81
C PHE A 79 10.42 -4.60 0.30
N LEU A 80 9.96 -5.29 1.33
CA LEU A 80 10.81 -5.80 2.42
C LEU A 80 10.99 -7.31 2.26
N TYR A 81 12.21 -7.80 2.44
CA TYR A 81 12.51 -9.23 2.37
C TYR A 81 13.80 -9.55 3.13
N THR A 82 13.78 -10.60 3.95
CA THR A 82 14.96 -11.09 4.67
C THR A 82 15.57 -12.29 3.96
N GLY A 83 16.86 -12.21 3.64
CA GLY A 83 17.61 -13.30 3.01
C GLY A 83 17.44 -13.38 1.49
N SER A 84 17.64 -14.56 0.93
CA SER A 84 17.57 -14.84 -0.52
C SER A 84 16.25 -15.50 -0.93
N GLY A 85 15.92 -15.49 -2.22
CA GLY A 85 14.76 -16.20 -2.76
C GLY A 85 13.61 -15.30 -3.23
N HIS A 86 13.78 -13.98 -3.11
CA HIS A 86 12.94 -13.02 -3.84
C HIS A 86 13.26 -13.05 -5.35
N PRO A 87 12.31 -12.67 -6.22
CA PRO A 87 12.57 -12.50 -7.65
C PRO A 87 13.64 -11.44 -7.93
N ASP A 88 14.49 -11.65 -8.93
CA ASP A 88 15.62 -10.78 -9.26
C ASP A 88 15.18 -9.35 -9.63
N GLU A 89 13.98 -9.21 -10.21
CA GLU A 89 13.40 -7.92 -10.59
C GLU A 89 12.88 -7.11 -9.40
N ASN A 90 12.70 -7.73 -8.23
CA ASN A 90 12.23 -7.08 -7.01
C ASN A 90 13.39 -6.94 -6.02
N LYS A 91 13.96 -5.74 -5.93
CA LYS A 91 15.06 -5.45 -4.98
C LYS A 91 14.48 -5.07 -3.61
N PRO A 92 14.81 -5.81 -2.53
CA PRO A 92 14.38 -5.42 -1.19
C PRO A 92 14.99 -4.08 -0.77
N GLU A 93 14.17 -3.23 -0.15
CA GLU A 93 14.57 -1.94 0.44
C GLU A 93 14.98 -2.09 1.91
N GLY A 94 14.76 -3.26 2.51
CA GLY A 94 15.15 -3.60 3.87
C GLY A 94 14.69 -5.00 4.27
N ASP A 95 15.05 -5.40 5.48
CA ASP A 95 14.65 -6.69 6.04
C ASP A 95 13.13 -6.73 6.33
N TYR A 96 12.55 -7.91 6.21
CA TYR A 96 11.18 -8.20 6.63
C TYR A 96 11.17 -9.01 7.95
N PRO A 97 10.49 -8.53 9.01
CA PRO A 97 10.00 -7.17 9.19
C PRO A 97 11.15 -6.18 9.39
N TYR A 98 10.90 -4.90 9.14
CA TYR A 98 11.78 -3.84 9.62
C TYR A 98 11.56 -3.66 11.14
N VAL A 99 12.62 -3.76 11.93
CA VAL A 99 12.54 -3.71 13.39
C VAL A 99 12.86 -2.31 13.89
N VAL A 100 11.88 -1.66 14.51
CA VAL A 100 12.06 -0.38 15.20
C VAL A 100 12.43 -0.66 16.65
N ASN A 101 13.70 -0.45 17.01
CA ASN A 101 14.17 -0.55 18.39
C ASN A 101 13.97 0.79 19.11
N ARG A 102 13.33 0.78 20.27
CA ARG A 102 12.98 1.99 21.03
C ARG A 102 13.88 2.18 22.25
N SER A 103 13.94 3.41 22.74
CA SER A 103 14.80 3.80 23.86
C SER A 103 14.46 3.16 25.21
N ASP A 104 13.24 2.64 25.38
CA ASP A 104 12.82 1.90 26.59
C ASP A 104 13.08 0.39 26.50
N GLY A 105 13.75 -0.07 25.43
CA GLY A 105 14.05 -1.48 25.19
C GLY A 105 12.91 -2.28 24.57
N SER A 106 11.74 -1.67 24.36
CA SER A 106 10.67 -2.26 23.54
C SER A 106 11.02 -2.17 22.05
N ARG A 107 10.26 -2.90 21.23
CA ARG A 107 10.42 -2.90 19.77
C ARG A 107 9.06 -2.97 19.09
N ALA A 108 9.00 -2.45 17.87
CA ALA A 108 7.89 -2.68 16.95
C ALA A 108 8.37 -3.28 15.65
N LEU A 109 7.47 -4.00 14.98
CA LEU A 109 7.70 -4.64 13.69
C LEU A 109 6.91 -3.89 12.62
N VAL A 110 7.60 -3.35 11.62
CA VAL A 110 6.99 -2.66 10.48
C VAL A 110 7.07 -3.57 9.25
N VAL A 111 5.96 -3.78 8.56
CA VAL A 111 5.89 -4.63 7.36
C VAL A 111 5.17 -3.94 6.21
N GLN A 112 5.68 -4.15 5.00
CA GLN A 112 5.00 -3.93 3.72
C GLN A 112 5.32 -5.11 2.80
N ASP A 113 4.44 -5.39 1.84
CA ASP A 113 4.54 -6.53 0.93
C ASP A 113 4.50 -6.10 -0.56
N PHE A 114 5.16 -4.98 -0.88
CA PHE A 114 5.27 -4.42 -2.23
C PHE A 114 3.91 -3.91 -2.76
N CYS A 115 3.48 -4.33 -3.94
CA CYS A 115 2.26 -3.84 -4.59
C CYS A 115 1.65 -4.84 -5.58
N PHE A 116 0.46 -4.49 -6.07
CA PHE A 116 -0.29 -5.18 -7.13
C PHE A 116 -0.70 -6.63 -6.82
N GLY A 117 -0.66 -7.02 -5.55
CA GLY A 117 -0.93 -8.41 -5.15
C GLY A 117 0.11 -9.40 -5.68
N LYS A 118 1.31 -8.93 -6.07
CA LYS A 118 2.40 -9.82 -6.51
C LYS A 118 2.93 -10.68 -5.36
N PHE A 119 2.90 -10.15 -4.15
CA PHE A 119 3.27 -10.86 -2.93
C PHE A 119 2.12 -10.85 -1.93
N LEU A 120 2.12 -11.82 -1.03
CA LEU A 120 1.27 -11.86 0.16
C LEU A 120 2.15 -11.74 1.40
N GLY A 121 2.04 -10.64 2.14
CA GLY A 121 2.76 -10.46 3.40
C GLY A 121 2.45 -11.55 4.42
N ARG A 122 3.49 -12.22 4.94
CA ARG A 122 3.39 -13.19 6.03
C ARG A 122 4.38 -12.83 7.13
N LEU A 123 3.84 -12.43 8.27
CA LEU A 123 4.59 -12.16 9.50
C LEU A 123 4.12 -13.11 10.60
N ASP A 124 5.03 -13.95 11.08
CA ASP A 124 4.80 -14.83 12.22
C ASP A 124 5.39 -14.15 13.47
N VAL A 125 4.58 -13.84 14.50
CA VAL A 125 5.03 -13.09 15.70
C VAL A 125 4.78 -13.88 16.97
N THR A 126 5.76 -13.89 17.86
CA THR A 126 5.66 -14.46 19.22
C THR A 126 5.61 -13.33 20.24
N PHE A 127 4.57 -13.37 21.07
CA PHE A 127 4.37 -12.45 22.18
C PHE A 127 4.58 -13.17 23.52
N ASN A 128 5.10 -12.46 24.52
CA ASN A 128 5.16 -12.97 25.89
C ASN A 128 3.80 -12.78 26.61
N SER A 129 3.72 -13.20 27.88
CA SER A 129 2.50 -13.09 28.69
C SER A 129 2.03 -11.65 28.97
N THR A 130 2.92 -10.66 28.82
CA THR A 130 2.59 -9.24 28.98
C THR A 130 2.24 -8.55 27.67
N GLY A 131 2.23 -9.27 26.54
CA GLY A 131 1.90 -8.73 25.22
C GLY A 131 3.07 -8.10 24.47
N HIS A 132 4.30 -8.21 24.95
CA HIS A 132 5.47 -7.70 24.24
C HIS A 132 6.01 -8.69 23.21
N VAL A 133 6.46 -8.18 22.07
CA VAL A 133 7.13 -8.94 21.01
C VAL A 133 8.45 -9.53 21.51
N VAL A 134 8.60 -10.85 21.43
CA VAL A 134 9.82 -11.58 21.83
C VAL A 134 10.45 -12.41 20.72
N GLY A 135 9.74 -12.60 19.60
CA GLY A 135 10.27 -13.29 18.42
C GLY A 135 9.43 -13.00 17.19
N TRP A 136 10.04 -13.11 16.01
CA TRP A 136 9.36 -12.93 14.73
C TRP A 136 10.03 -13.75 13.63
N GLY A 137 9.29 -13.97 12.56
CA GLY A 137 9.78 -14.59 11.33
C GLY A 137 8.79 -14.38 10.18
N GLY A 138 9.09 -15.00 9.05
CA GLY A 138 8.31 -14.88 7.83
C GLY A 138 8.97 -14.00 6.78
N ASN A 139 8.29 -13.88 5.65
CA ASN A 139 8.66 -13.10 4.47
C ASN A 139 7.41 -12.98 3.58
N PRO A 140 7.32 -11.97 2.70
CA PRO A 140 6.29 -11.94 1.68
C PRO A 140 6.35 -13.18 0.77
N ILE A 141 5.21 -13.83 0.57
CA ILE A 141 5.08 -15.02 -0.26
C ILE A 141 4.89 -14.58 -1.70
N PHE A 142 5.78 -14.99 -2.61
CA PHE A 142 5.65 -14.67 -4.03
C PHE A 142 4.52 -15.47 -4.67
N LEU A 143 3.48 -14.77 -5.14
CA LEU A 143 2.31 -15.38 -5.77
C LEU A 143 2.57 -15.61 -7.27
N ASN A 144 3.29 -16.70 -7.57
CA ASN A 144 3.61 -17.12 -8.94
C ASN A 144 2.78 -18.32 -9.40
N ALA A 145 3.04 -18.79 -10.62
CA ALA A 145 2.33 -19.90 -11.23
C ALA A 145 2.52 -21.27 -10.55
N SER A 146 3.43 -21.40 -9.56
CA SER A 146 3.54 -22.61 -8.76
C SER A 146 2.40 -22.76 -7.74
N ILE A 147 1.69 -21.67 -7.44
CA ILE A 147 0.49 -21.69 -6.59
C ILE A 147 -0.72 -21.69 -7.52
N PRO A 148 -1.57 -22.73 -7.49
CA PRO A 148 -2.75 -22.78 -8.34
C PRO A 148 -3.75 -21.70 -7.95
N GLN A 149 -4.45 -21.15 -8.94
CA GLN A 149 -5.58 -20.27 -8.70
C GLN A 149 -6.76 -21.07 -8.14
N ASP A 150 -7.51 -20.47 -7.21
CA ASP A 150 -8.73 -21.08 -6.69
C ASP A 150 -9.82 -21.10 -7.77
N GLU A 151 -10.40 -22.28 -8.01
CA GLU A 151 -11.40 -22.49 -9.07
C GLU A 151 -12.68 -21.70 -8.82
N ASN A 152 -13.11 -21.56 -7.56
CA ASN A 152 -14.33 -20.83 -7.23
C ASN A 152 -14.16 -19.33 -7.43
N ILE A 153 -13.00 -18.77 -7.02
CA ILE A 153 -12.67 -17.36 -7.28
C ILE A 153 -12.53 -17.10 -8.77
N THR A 154 -11.88 -18.00 -9.51
CA THR A 154 -11.74 -17.88 -10.96
C THR A 154 -13.11 -17.87 -11.65
N ALA A 155 -14.00 -18.78 -11.28
CA ALA A 155 -15.37 -18.80 -11.79
C ALA A 155 -16.17 -17.54 -11.39
N ALA A 156 -15.96 -17.01 -10.18
CA ALA A 156 -16.59 -15.78 -9.74
C ALA A 156 -16.10 -14.53 -10.50
N LEU A 157 -14.84 -14.52 -10.95
CA LEU A 157 -14.24 -13.41 -11.71
C LEU A 157 -14.63 -13.41 -13.20
N GLU A 158 -14.91 -14.58 -13.76
CA GLU A 158 -15.24 -14.75 -15.18
C GLU A 158 -16.36 -13.80 -15.70
N PRO A 159 -17.51 -13.61 -15.01
CA PRO A 159 -18.52 -12.66 -15.47
C PRO A 159 -18.01 -11.21 -15.49
N PHE A 160 -17.16 -10.80 -14.53
CA PHE A 160 -16.58 -9.45 -14.51
C PHE A 160 -15.60 -9.26 -15.68
N LYS A 161 -14.78 -10.28 -15.96
CA LYS A 161 -13.86 -10.28 -17.10
C LYS A 161 -14.62 -10.16 -18.43
N ASN A 162 -15.72 -10.88 -18.58
CA ASN A 162 -16.55 -10.82 -19.78
C ASN A 162 -17.20 -9.44 -19.94
N ASN A 163 -17.78 -8.89 -18.88
CA ASN A 163 -18.38 -7.55 -18.92
C ASN A 163 -17.34 -6.46 -19.24
N LEU A 164 -16.14 -6.54 -18.62
CA LEU A 164 -15.05 -5.62 -18.93
C LEU A 164 -14.61 -5.74 -20.40
N THR A 165 -14.50 -6.96 -20.92
CA THR A 165 -14.11 -7.21 -22.32
C THR A 165 -15.12 -6.61 -23.30
N GLU A 166 -16.42 -6.70 -23.02
CA GLU A 166 -17.45 -6.05 -23.84
C GLU A 166 -17.34 -4.53 -23.76
N ARG A 167 -17.15 -3.98 -22.56
CA ARG A 167 -16.98 -2.52 -22.39
C ARG A 167 -15.71 -1.99 -23.08
N MET A 168 -14.63 -2.77 -23.10
CA MET A 168 -13.40 -2.41 -23.81
C MET A 168 -13.58 -2.32 -25.34
N LYS A 169 -14.64 -2.89 -25.91
CA LYS A 169 -14.98 -2.76 -27.33
C LYS A 169 -15.77 -1.48 -27.64
N GLU A 170 -16.23 -0.76 -26.62
CA GLU A 170 -16.98 0.47 -26.81
C GLU A 170 -16.11 1.54 -27.49
N VAL A 171 -16.60 2.10 -28.59
CA VAL A 171 -15.91 3.17 -29.30
C VAL A 171 -16.11 4.49 -28.54
N LEU A 172 -15.10 4.93 -27.80
CA LEU A 172 -15.13 6.20 -27.05
C LEU A 172 -15.07 7.44 -27.95
N GLY A 173 -14.47 7.30 -29.13
CA GLY A 173 -14.27 8.38 -30.08
C GLY A 173 -13.57 7.91 -31.34
N SER A 174 -13.26 8.85 -32.22
CA SER A 174 -12.50 8.59 -33.45
C SER A 174 -11.48 9.69 -33.67
N THR A 175 -10.36 9.34 -34.29
CA THR A 175 -9.38 10.31 -34.76
C THR A 175 -9.50 10.48 -36.28
N ARG A 176 -9.28 11.70 -36.78
CA ARG A 176 -9.20 12.00 -38.21
C ARG A 176 -7.78 11.99 -38.75
N VAL A 177 -6.79 11.80 -37.87
CA VAL A 177 -5.36 11.77 -38.19
C VAL A 177 -4.73 10.49 -37.65
N LEU A 178 -3.66 10.02 -38.28
CA LEU A 178 -2.88 8.90 -37.76
C LEU A 178 -2.20 9.32 -36.46
N MET A 179 -2.34 8.52 -35.39
CA MET A 179 -1.58 8.71 -34.15
C MET A 179 -0.19 8.10 -34.34
N GLU A 180 0.83 8.94 -34.48
CA GLU A 180 2.17 8.52 -34.87
C GLU A 180 2.95 7.92 -33.70
N HIS A 181 3.32 6.65 -33.83
CA HIS A 181 4.29 5.99 -32.93
C HIS A 181 5.15 4.94 -33.65
N LYS A 182 5.01 4.85 -34.98
CA LYS A 182 5.78 3.87 -35.75
C LYS A 182 7.27 4.21 -35.66
N ASP A 183 8.10 3.18 -35.57
CA ASP A 183 9.57 3.27 -35.57
C ASP A 183 10.11 4.23 -34.49
N ASP A 184 9.44 4.29 -33.34
CA ASP A 184 9.83 5.12 -32.19
C ASP A 184 9.96 6.63 -32.48
N ILE A 185 9.22 7.15 -33.46
CA ILE A 185 9.31 8.57 -33.88
C ILE A 185 9.19 9.57 -32.71
N CYS A 186 8.35 9.28 -31.71
CA CYS A 186 8.16 10.08 -30.50
C CYS A 186 9.41 10.21 -29.62
N ARG A 187 10.42 9.35 -29.80
CA ARG A 187 11.72 9.43 -29.09
C ARG A 187 12.74 10.28 -29.83
N MET A 188 12.54 10.50 -31.12
CA MET A 188 13.49 11.18 -32.01
C MET A 188 13.07 12.63 -32.28
N GLN A 189 11.78 12.91 -32.21
CA GLN A 189 11.19 14.23 -32.45
C GLN A 189 9.81 14.34 -31.80
N GLU A 190 9.21 15.51 -31.91
CA GLU A 190 7.81 15.73 -31.53
C GLU A 190 6.88 14.79 -32.32
N CYS A 191 5.87 14.24 -31.63
CA CYS A 191 4.85 13.40 -32.24
C CYS A 191 3.46 13.76 -31.72
N ASN A 192 2.45 13.65 -32.58
CA ASN A 192 1.09 14.06 -32.24
C ASN A 192 0.42 13.19 -31.16
N LEU A 193 0.84 11.93 -30.98
CA LEU A 193 0.39 11.07 -29.88
C LEU A 193 0.88 11.58 -28.52
N GLY A 194 2.14 12.02 -28.44
CA GLY A 194 2.70 12.65 -27.24
C GLY A 194 1.93 13.91 -26.87
N ASN A 195 1.64 14.77 -27.87
CA ASN A 195 0.88 16.00 -27.67
C ASN A 195 -0.54 15.70 -27.15
N LEU A 196 -1.27 14.76 -27.76
CA LEU A 196 -2.61 14.39 -27.30
C LEU A 196 -2.61 13.92 -25.83
N ILE A 197 -1.65 13.06 -25.46
CA ILE A 197 -1.56 12.55 -24.09
C ILE A 197 -1.25 13.71 -23.14
N ALA A 198 -0.28 14.57 -23.47
CA ALA A 198 0.08 15.72 -22.63
C ALA A 198 -1.10 16.69 -22.45
N ASP A 199 -1.81 17.01 -23.53
CA ASP A 199 -3.00 17.86 -23.50
C ASP A 199 -4.11 17.24 -22.64
N ALA A 200 -4.33 15.92 -22.74
CA ALA A 200 -5.32 15.22 -21.93
C ALA A 200 -4.97 15.24 -20.42
N TYR A 201 -3.69 15.06 -20.07
CA TYR A 201 -3.23 15.20 -18.69
C TYR A 201 -3.40 16.63 -18.18
N PHE A 202 -3.02 17.62 -19.00
CA PHE A 202 -3.15 19.03 -18.65
C PHE A 202 -4.62 19.41 -18.41
N GLU A 203 -5.52 19.03 -19.33
CA GLU A 203 -6.96 19.26 -19.22
C GLU A 203 -7.56 18.59 -17.98
N TYR A 204 -7.14 17.36 -17.66
CA TYR A 204 -7.57 16.66 -16.45
C TYR A 204 -7.20 17.45 -15.18
N TYR A 205 -5.94 17.88 -15.06
CA TYR A 205 -5.48 18.63 -13.88
C TYR A 205 -5.98 20.08 -13.80
N LEU A 206 -6.24 20.74 -14.94
CA LEU A 206 -6.90 22.04 -14.96
C LEU A 206 -8.31 21.95 -14.35
N ASN A 207 -9.08 20.95 -14.75
CA ASN A 207 -10.46 20.77 -14.29
C ASN A 207 -10.57 20.30 -12.83
N LEU A 208 -9.50 19.72 -12.27
CA LEU A 208 -9.43 19.37 -10.84
C LEU A 208 -9.41 20.60 -9.90
N ASN A 209 -8.99 21.78 -10.37
CA ASN A 209 -8.88 23.01 -9.57
C ASN A 209 -10.12 23.94 -9.65
N VAL A 210 -11.22 23.50 -10.29
CA VAL A 210 -12.43 24.33 -10.53
C VAL A 210 -13.62 23.94 -9.63
N THR A 211 -13.41 23.13 -8.60
CA THR A 211 -14.45 22.79 -7.59
C THR A 211 -14.00 23.06 -6.17
#